data_AF-A0A176RS83-F1
#
_entry.id   AF-A0A176RS83-F1
#
_cell.length_a   1.000
_cell.length_b   1.000
_cell.length_c   1.000
_cell.angle_alpha   90.00
_cell.angle_beta   90.00
_cell.angle_gamma   90.00
#
_symmetry.space_group_name_H-M   'P 1'
#
loop_
_entity.id
_entity.type
_entity.pdbx_description
1 polymer ?
#
loop_
_entity_poly.entity_id
_entity_poly.type
_entity_poly.pdbx_seq_one_letter_code
_entity_poly.pdbx_strand_id
1 'polypeptide(L)'
;MQAVGMVVMEKTFKIPKPFIHVKYNPQRIPGVENQVNLNLGANCQVYAYELLRYFGKNPPMYRSSELWRDSQYTAKTKNYKILDLMLYNKTPQSYGAHVGIYVGNGNVLHLSSDIGYPVIQKHEELILQEKYSCFIGAKRVIS
;
A
#
# COMPACT_ATOMS: atom_id res chain seq x y z
N MET A 1 29.60 -2.74 35.41
CA MET A 1 29.60 -2.91 33.94
C MET A 1 28.16 -2.77 33.46
N GLN A 2 27.81 -1.63 32.86
CA GLN A 2 26.48 -1.40 32.27
C GLN A 2 26.47 -1.98 30.85
N ALA A 3 25.47 -2.83 30.56
CA ALA A 3 25.14 -3.21 29.20
C ALA A 3 24.47 -2.00 28.53
N VAL A 4 25.18 -1.34 27.63
CA VAL A 4 24.66 -0.23 26.84
C VAL A 4 23.67 -0.80 25.84
N GLY A 5 22.43 -0.30 25.89
CA GLY A 5 21.33 -0.70 25.05
C GLY A 5 21.68 -0.64 23.56
N MET A 6 21.45 -1.75 22.87
CA MET A 6 21.49 -1.82 21.43
C MET A 6 20.25 -1.07 20.89
N VAL A 7 20.40 0.23 20.64
CA VAL A 7 19.44 0.98 19.83
C VAL A 7 19.53 0.39 18.42
N VAL A 8 18.61 -0.52 18.09
CA VAL A 8 18.44 -0.96 16.71
C VAL A 8 18.00 0.28 15.94
N MET A 9 18.91 0.90 15.20
CA MET A 9 18.56 1.95 14.24
C MET A 9 17.72 1.29 13.14
N GLU A 10 16.42 1.27 13.32
CA GLU A 10 15.50 0.76 12.31
C GLU A 10 15.60 1.61 11.05
N LYS A 11 15.95 0.97 9.94
CA LYS A 11 16.16 1.62 8.66
C LYS A 11 14.82 2.18 8.16
N THR A 12 14.68 3.50 8.16
CA THR A 12 13.49 4.18 7.62
C THR A 12 13.30 3.78 6.14
N PHE A 13 12.08 3.40 5.78
CA PHE A 13 11.75 3.09 4.40
C PHE A 13 11.94 4.32 3.51
N LYS A 14 12.69 4.17 2.42
CA LYS A 14 12.89 5.23 1.43
C LYS A 14 12.04 4.93 0.22
N ILE A 15 11.16 5.87 -0.14
CA ILE A 15 10.37 5.79 -1.38
C ILE A 15 11.35 5.77 -2.56
N PRO A 16 11.31 4.78 -3.46
CA PRO A 16 12.21 4.75 -4.60
C PRO A 16 11.97 5.94 -5.52
N LYS A 17 13.03 6.48 -6.16
CA LYS A 17 12.97 7.72 -6.95
C LYS A 17 11.80 7.78 -7.95
N PRO A 18 11.49 6.73 -8.75
CA PRO A 18 10.38 6.76 -9.70
C PRO A 18 9.00 6.94 -9.04
N PHE A 19 8.90 6.68 -7.74
CA PHE A 19 7.66 6.66 -6.97
C PHE A 19 7.42 7.93 -6.16
N ILE A 20 8.35 8.89 -6.11
CA ILE A 20 8.24 10.07 -5.24
C ILE A 20 7.21 11.08 -5.77
N HIS A 21 7.11 11.23 -7.10
CA HIS A 21 6.33 12.30 -7.73
C HIS A 21 5.14 11.80 -8.57
N VAL A 22 4.73 10.54 -8.39
CA VAL A 22 3.64 9.94 -9.15
C VAL A 22 2.34 10.70 -8.89
N LYS A 23 1.73 11.22 -9.96
CA LYS A 23 0.45 11.94 -9.88
C LYS A 23 -0.69 10.95 -9.63
N TYR A 24 -1.63 11.28 -8.74
CA TYR A 24 -2.88 10.54 -8.65
C TYR A 24 -3.66 10.65 -9.96
N ASN A 25 -4.11 9.52 -10.49
CA ASN A 25 -4.97 9.45 -11.67
C ASN A 25 -6.02 8.34 -11.45
N PRO A 26 -7.31 8.67 -11.28
CA PRO A 26 -8.34 7.68 -10.95
C PRO A 26 -8.62 6.69 -12.09
N GLN A 27 -8.31 7.04 -13.34
CA GLN A 27 -8.53 6.19 -14.51
C GLN A 27 -7.47 5.10 -14.66
N ARG A 28 -6.32 5.26 -13.98
CA ARG A 28 -5.21 4.32 -13.99
C ARG A 28 -5.46 3.19 -12.98
N ILE A 29 -6.36 2.29 -13.33
CA ILE A 29 -6.76 1.10 -12.55
C ILE A 29 -5.89 -0.13 -12.88
N PRO A 30 -5.85 -1.17 -12.01
CA PRO A 30 -5.13 -2.41 -12.31
C PRO A 30 -5.53 -3.00 -13.67
N GLY A 31 -4.53 -3.42 -14.46
CA GLY A 31 -4.70 -3.94 -15.81
C GLY A 31 -4.70 -2.89 -16.93
N VAL A 32 -4.51 -1.60 -16.61
CA VAL A 32 -4.44 -0.54 -17.63
C VAL A 32 -3.25 -0.74 -18.57
N GLU A 33 -3.42 -0.34 -19.83
CA GLU A 33 -2.31 -0.30 -20.80
C GLU A 33 -1.16 0.56 -20.27
N ASN A 34 0.09 0.12 -20.51
CA ASN A 34 1.30 0.78 -20.02
C ASN A 34 1.29 1.02 -18.50
N GLN A 35 0.74 0.09 -17.70
CA GLN A 35 0.65 0.23 -16.24
C GLN A 35 2.00 0.56 -15.58
N VAL A 36 3.10 -0.02 -16.07
CA VAL A 36 4.46 0.23 -15.54
C VAL A 36 4.92 1.69 -15.71
N ASN A 37 4.33 2.44 -16.65
CA ASN A 37 4.68 3.84 -16.89
C ASN A 37 3.97 4.77 -15.90
N LEU A 38 4.60 5.00 -14.75
CA LEU A 38 4.09 5.85 -13.67
C LEU A 38 4.09 7.36 -14.00
N ASN A 39 4.72 7.79 -15.11
CA ASN A 39 4.61 9.19 -15.56
C ASN A 39 3.19 9.54 -16.02
N LEU A 40 2.38 8.53 -16.38
CA LEU A 40 0.96 8.68 -16.69
C LEU A 40 0.07 8.79 -15.43
N GLY A 41 0.70 8.76 -14.25
CA GLY A 41 0.03 8.71 -12.95
C GLY A 41 -0.43 7.30 -12.58
N ALA A 42 -1.09 7.21 -11.43
CA ALA A 42 -1.63 5.95 -10.92
C ALA A 42 -2.80 6.22 -9.97
N ASN A 43 -3.74 5.28 -9.86
CA ASN A 43 -4.58 5.24 -8.68
C ASN A 43 -3.83 4.58 -7.50
N CYS A 44 -4.47 4.52 -6.33
CA CYS A 44 -3.87 3.94 -5.13
C CYS A 44 -3.36 2.50 -5.35
N GLN A 45 -4.11 1.69 -6.08
CA GLN A 45 -3.84 0.27 -6.24
C GLN A 45 -2.75 -0.01 -7.29
N VAL A 46 -2.78 0.69 -8.43
CA VAL A 46 -1.68 0.61 -9.42
C VAL A 46 -0.38 1.07 -8.78
N TYR A 47 -0.40 2.18 -8.03
CA TYR A 47 0.78 2.66 -7.33
C TYR A 47 1.35 1.60 -6.37
N ALA A 48 0.50 1.01 -5.53
CA ALA A 48 0.89 -0.05 -4.60
C ALA A 48 1.45 -1.27 -5.33
N TYR A 49 0.81 -1.70 -6.42
CA TYR A 49 1.22 -2.88 -7.17
C TYR A 49 2.53 -2.67 -7.93
N GLU A 50 2.74 -1.52 -8.56
CA GLU A 50 4.01 -1.21 -9.21
C GLU A 50 5.15 -1.07 -8.19
N LEU A 51 4.88 -0.56 -6.99
CA LEU A 51 5.88 -0.53 -5.92
C LEU A 51 6.28 -1.94 -5.50
N LEU A 52 5.30 -2.85 -5.36
CA LEU A 52 5.56 -4.25 -5.09
C LEU A 52 6.42 -4.89 -6.19
N ARG A 53 6.11 -4.64 -7.47
CA ARG A 53 6.91 -5.11 -8.62
C ARG A 53 8.31 -4.56 -8.62
N TYR A 54 8.49 -3.30 -8.26
CA TYR A 54 9.81 -2.70 -8.10
C TYR A 54 10.68 -3.44 -7.08
N PHE A 55 10.07 -3.99 -6.01
CA PHE A 55 10.75 -4.82 -5.02
C PHE A 55 10.71 -6.33 -5.33
N GLY A 56 10.42 -6.71 -6.58
CA GLY A 56 10.45 -8.10 -7.04
C GLY A 56 9.27 -8.96 -6.59
N LYS A 57 8.17 -8.36 -6.12
CA LYS A 57 6.91 -9.05 -5.82
C LYS A 57 5.99 -9.02 -7.03
N ASN A 58 5.19 -10.06 -7.24
CA ASN A 58 4.29 -10.12 -8.39
C ASN A 58 2.81 -10.22 -7.97
N PRO A 59 2.20 -9.13 -7.48
CA PRO A 59 0.78 -9.16 -7.15
C PRO A 59 -0.06 -9.37 -8.43
N PRO A 60 -1.18 -10.11 -8.36
CA PRO A 60 -2.13 -10.20 -9.47
C PRO A 60 -2.76 -8.84 -9.74
N MET A 61 -3.22 -8.60 -10.98
CA MET A 61 -3.90 -7.36 -11.39
C MET A 61 -5.37 -7.30 -10.97
N TYR A 62 -5.68 -7.86 -9.81
CA TYR A 62 -7.03 -7.87 -9.23
C TYR A 62 -7.50 -6.47 -8.88
N ARG A 63 -8.81 -6.25 -8.78
CA ARG A 63 -9.40 -5.10 -8.08
C ARG A 63 -9.50 -5.42 -6.58
N SER A 64 -9.75 -4.40 -5.76
CA SER A 64 -9.76 -4.53 -4.30
C SER A 64 -10.63 -5.67 -3.74
N SER A 65 -11.81 -5.94 -4.31
CA SER A 65 -12.64 -7.10 -3.92
C SER A 65 -12.05 -8.45 -4.30
N GLU A 66 -11.39 -8.54 -5.44
CA GLU A 66 -10.71 -9.76 -5.88
C GLU A 66 -9.45 -9.99 -5.05
N LEU A 67 -8.66 -8.93 -4.79
CA LEU A 67 -7.50 -8.96 -3.88
C LEU A 67 -7.89 -9.45 -2.48
N TRP A 68 -9.02 -9.00 -1.94
CA TRP A 68 -9.45 -9.42 -0.60
C TRP A 68 -9.87 -10.89 -0.53
N ARG A 69 -10.48 -11.40 -1.60
CA ARG A 69 -10.91 -12.80 -1.73
C ARG A 69 -9.79 -13.76 -2.10
N ASP A 70 -8.76 -13.27 -2.78
CA ASP A 70 -7.63 -14.06 -3.22
C ASP A 70 -6.98 -14.80 -2.04
N SER A 71 -6.61 -16.05 -2.27
CA SER A 71 -5.81 -16.87 -1.36
C SER A 71 -4.69 -17.60 -2.09
N GLN A 72 -4.59 -17.42 -3.42
CA GLN A 72 -3.64 -18.12 -4.27
C GLN A 72 -2.32 -17.35 -4.36
N TYR A 73 -2.38 -16.04 -4.61
CA TYR A 73 -1.17 -15.21 -4.78
C TYR A 73 -0.88 -14.32 -3.57
N THR A 74 -1.89 -14.11 -2.73
CA THR A 74 -1.82 -13.27 -1.55
C THR A 74 -2.51 -13.92 -0.34
N ALA A 75 -1.94 -13.74 0.86
CA ALA A 75 -2.50 -14.24 2.11
C ALA A 75 -2.95 -13.08 3.01
N LYS A 76 -4.01 -13.28 3.80
CA LYS A 76 -4.38 -12.33 4.86
C LYS A 76 -3.35 -12.40 5.98
N THR A 77 -3.00 -11.26 6.57
CA THR A 77 -2.02 -11.19 7.67
C THR A 77 -2.46 -10.23 8.77
N LYS A 78 -2.12 -10.56 10.01
CA LYS A 78 -2.26 -9.68 11.18
C LYS A 78 -0.91 -9.18 11.72
N ASN A 79 0.19 -9.83 11.29
CA ASN A 79 1.55 -9.47 11.66
C ASN A 79 2.18 -8.73 10.47
N TYR A 80 2.01 -7.41 10.44
CA TYR A 80 2.42 -6.59 9.31
C TYR A 80 3.94 -6.60 9.14
N LYS A 81 4.36 -6.74 7.88
CA LYS A 81 5.74 -6.60 7.44
C LYS A 81 5.80 -5.57 6.32
N ILE A 82 6.98 -4.98 6.15
CA ILE A 82 7.24 -4.06 5.04
C ILE A 82 6.81 -4.76 3.72
N LEU A 83 6.12 -4.01 2.86
CA LEU A 83 5.49 -4.48 1.61
C LEU A 83 4.15 -5.22 1.75
N ASP A 84 3.54 -5.28 2.94
CA ASP A 84 2.14 -5.74 3.02
C ASP A 84 1.18 -4.67 2.47
N LEU A 85 0.15 -5.11 1.76
CA LEU A 85 -0.95 -4.27 1.30
C LEU A 85 -1.90 -4.01 2.47
N MET A 86 -2.31 -2.76 2.66
CA MET A 86 -3.23 -2.31 3.70
C MET A 86 -4.51 -1.79 3.04
N LEU A 87 -5.67 -2.37 3.36
CA LEU A 87 -6.95 -2.05 2.72
C LEU A 87 -7.85 -1.26 3.68
N TYR A 88 -8.35 -0.12 3.21
CA TYR A 88 -9.20 0.80 3.97
C TYR A 88 -10.45 1.17 3.19
N ASN A 89 -11.55 1.44 3.88
CA ASN A 89 -12.76 1.97 3.29
C ASN A 89 -13.60 2.69 4.36
N LYS A 90 -14.73 3.28 3.97
CA LYS A 90 -15.73 3.83 4.91
C LYS A 90 -16.59 2.72 5.54
N THR A 91 -16.68 1.57 4.89
CA THR A 91 -17.47 0.42 5.33
C THR A 91 -16.62 -0.85 5.35
N PRO A 92 -17.09 -1.96 5.95
CA PRO A 92 -16.37 -3.24 5.91
C PRO A 92 -16.25 -3.88 4.52
N GLN A 93 -16.81 -3.26 3.47
CA GLN A 93 -16.78 -3.80 2.13
C GLN A 93 -15.42 -3.61 1.46
N SER A 94 -14.90 -4.65 0.83
CA SER A 94 -13.65 -4.56 0.05
C SER A 94 -13.82 -3.81 -1.28
N TYR A 95 -15.05 -3.69 -1.79
CA TYR A 95 -15.31 -3.00 -3.05
C TYR A 95 -14.97 -1.53 -2.92
N GLY A 96 -14.16 -1.02 -3.85
CA GLY A 96 -13.70 0.37 -3.83
C GLY A 96 -12.70 0.70 -2.72
N ALA A 97 -12.18 -0.29 -1.99
CA ALA A 97 -11.22 -0.04 -0.92
C ALA A 97 -9.98 0.73 -1.43
N HIS A 98 -9.56 1.70 -0.63
CA HIS A 98 -8.28 2.37 -0.76
C HIS A 98 -7.16 1.42 -0.34
N VAL A 99 -6.06 1.45 -1.08
CA VAL A 99 -4.93 0.52 -0.88
C VAL A 99 -3.65 1.30 -0.65
N GLY A 100 -2.96 0.96 0.44
CA GLY A 100 -1.61 1.44 0.75
C GLY A 100 -0.64 0.27 0.97
N ILE A 101 0.62 0.59 1.20
CA ILE A 101 1.70 -0.37 1.50
C ILE A 101 2.25 -0.07 2.89
N TYR A 102 2.27 -1.07 3.76
CA TYR A 102 2.94 -0.98 5.05
C TYR A 102 4.45 -0.85 4.84
N VAL A 103 5.06 0.17 5.45
CA VAL A 103 6.47 0.52 5.29
C VAL A 103 7.25 0.51 6.63
N GLY A 104 6.67 -0.12 7.65
CA GLY A 104 7.29 -0.30 8.96
C GLY A 104 6.83 0.74 10.00
N ASN A 105 6.94 0.37 11.27
CA ASN A 105 6.71 1.26 12.42
C ASN A 105 5.33 1.93 12.42
N GLY A 106 4.32 1.18 12.00
CA GLY A 106 2.94 1.67 11.89
C GLY A 106 2.69 2.57 10.67
N ASN A 107 3.69 2.82 9.83
CA ASN A 107 3.57 3.71 8.69
C ASN A 107 3.07 3.01 7.43
N VAL A 108 2.28 3.73 6.64
CA VAL A 108 1.70 3.28 5.39
C VAL A 108 2.00 4.31 4.31
N LEU A 109 2.66 3.85 3.24
CA LEU A 109 2.84 4.61 2.01
C LEU A 109 1.59 4.43 1.13
N HIS A 110 0.98 5.53 0.71
CA HIS A 110 -0.18 5.47 -0.17
C HIS A 110 -0.26 6.69 -1.09
N LEU A 111 -1.01 6.55 -2.19
CA LEU A 111 -1.34 7.60 -3.14
C LEU A 111 -2.86 7.78 -3.17
N SER A 112 -3.36 8.97 -2.86
CA SER A 112 -4.80 9.26 -2.78
C SER A 112 -5.19 10.47 -3.63
N SER A 113 -6.49 10.57 -3.93
CA SER A 113 -7.08 11.72 -4.63
C SER A 113 -6.85 13.04 -3.91
N ASP A 114 -7.03 13.04 -2.58
CA ASP A 114 -7.05 14.26 -1.78
C ASP A 114 -5.67 14.93 -1.70
N ILE A 115 -4.60 14.12 -1.74
CA ILE A 115 -3.23 14.60 -1.63
C ILE A 115 -2.60 14.76 -3.02
N GLY A 116 -2.98 13.92 -3.97
CA GLY A 116 -2.49 13.96 -5.35
C GLY A 116 -1.08 13.40 -5.56
N TYR A 117 -0.30 13.21 -4.48
CA TYR A 117 1.03 12.62 -4.48
C TYR A 117 1.19 11.55 -3.40
N PRO A 118 2.22 10.68 -3.51
CA PRO A 118 2.47 9.65 -2.53
C PRO A 118 2.96 10.23 -1.21
N VAL A 119 2.38 9.75 -0.13
CA VAL A 119 2.74 10.15 1.23
C VAL A 119 2.84 8.95 2.14
N ILE A 120 3.60 9.13 3.22
CA ILE A 120 3.66 8.20 4.33
C ILE A 120 2.85 8.80 5.47
N GLN A 121 1.82 8.09 5.92
CA GLN A 121 1.01 8.44 7.09
C GLN A 121 0.98 7.27 8.06
N LYS A 122 0.71 7.52 9.35
CA LYS A 122 0.49 6.42 10.28
C LYS A 122 -0.82 5.70 9.95
N HIS A 123 -0.83 4.38 10.13
CA HIS A 123 -2.05 3.58 10.05
C HIS A 123 -3.16 4.14 10.95
N GLU A 124 -2.81 4.56 12.17
CA GLU A 124 -3.72 5.17 13.14
C GLU A 124 -4.31 6.50 12.65
N GLU A 125 -3.53 7.33 11.94
CA GLU A 125 -4.01 8.58 11.36
C GLU A 125 -4.94 8.34 10.17
N LEU A 126 -4.70 7.28 9.39
CA LEU A 126 -5.57 6.90 8.28
C LEU A 126 -6.96 6.52 8.76
N ILE A 127 -7.07 5.69 9.82
CA ILE A 127 -8.38 5.25 10.33
C ILE A 127 -9.17 6.37 11.03
N LEU A 128 -8.55 7.51 11.32
CA LEU A 128 -9.26 8.70 11.82
C LEU A 128 -9.94 9.50 10.68
N GLN A 129 -9.57 9.27 9.43
CA GLN A 129 -10.21 9.91 8.28
C GLN A 129 -11.53 9.19 7.96
N GLU A 130 -12.65 9.93 7.85
CA GLU A 130 -14.00 9.35 7.67
C GLU A 130 -14.06 8.29 6.56
N LYS A 131 -13.45 8.59 5.41
CA LYS A 131 -13.41 7.71 4.23
C LYS A 131 -12.59 6.43 4.38
N TYR A 132 -11.71 6.36 5.38
CA TYR A 132 -10.82 5.23 5.66
C TYR A 132 -11.03 4.64 7.07
N SER A 133 -12.10 5.07 7.73
CA SER A 133 -12.42 4.72 9.12
C SER A 133 -12.61 3.22 9.38
N CYS A 134 -12.89 2.45 8.33
CA CYS A 134 -12.92 1.00 8.38
C CYS A 134 -11.64 0.42 7.76
N PHE A 135 -10.76 -0.10 8.62
CA PHE A 135 -9.66 -0.95 8.17
C PHE A 135 -10.18 -2.36 7.89
N ILE A 136 -10.17 -2.76 6.62
CA ILE A 136 -10.67 -4.08 6.18
C ILE A 136 -9.68 -5.18 6.57
N GLY A 137 -8.38 -4.90 6.46
CA GLY A 137 -7.31 -5.84 6.77
C GLY A 137 -6.07 -5.66 5.91
N ALA A 138 -5.10 -6.54 6.12
CA ALA A 138 -3.86 -6.57 5.35
C ALA A 138 -3.71 -7.84 4.52
N LYS A 139 -3.03 -7.71 3.38
CA LYS A 139 -2.73 -8.78 2.42
C LYS A 139 -1.23 -8.80 2.13
N ARG A 140 -0.62 -9.97 2.17
CA ARG A 140 0.80 -10.18 1.81
C ARG A 140 0.88 -10.93 0.49
N VAL A 141 1.74 -10.49 -0.43
CA VAL A 141 2.08 -11.28 -1.63
C VAL A 141 2.95 -12.46 -1.21
N ILE A 142 2.52 -13.68 -1.54
CA ILE A 142 3.17 -14.95 -1.16
C ILE A 142 3.84 -15.66 -2.34
N SER A 143 3.75 -15.08 -3.54
CA SER A 143 4.46 -15.51 -4.75
C SER A 143 5.65 -14.62 -5.08
#